data_AF-G1PSR4-F1
#
_entry.id   AF-G1PSR4-F1
#
_cell.length_a   1.000
_cell.length_b   1.000
_cell.length_c   1.000
_cell.angle_alpha   90.00
_cell.angle_beta   90.00
_cell.angle_gamma   90.00
#
_symmetry.space_group_name_H-M   'P 1'
#
loop_
_entity.id
_entity.type
_entity.pdbx_description
1 polymer ?
#
loop_
_entity_poly.entity_id
_entity_poly.type
_entity_poly.pdbx_seq_one_letter_code
_entity_poly.pdbx_strand_id
1 'polypeptide(L)'
;MEPVGAKLLLLWAMCCGHARAIGSRSYTQVIEVTNGGPAGDWAWPEMCPDGFFTIGFSIKVEPPQGIPGDDTAMNGIRLHCSRGHKVESESGRWGAWSEPLWCPHGSFLVAFSLRVEAPTTLGDNTGANNVRFRCSDGKELEGPGLAWGDFGSWSEPCPKGICGLQTKIQRPRGLPDDTAVNDVRFFCCS
;
A
#
# COMPACT_ATOMS: atom_id res chain seq x y z
N MET A 1 39.47 -58.61 -26.76
CA MET A 1 38.27 -58.25 -26.00
C MET A 1 38.30 -56.74 -25.88
N GLU A 2 37.30 -56.12 -26.49
CA GLU A 2 37.00 -54.70 -26.63
C GLU A 2 37.01 -53.92 -25.29
N PRO A 3 37.00 -52.57 -25.32
CA PRO A 3 38.03 -51.75 -24.69
C PRO A 3 37.42 -50.66 -23.76
N VAL A 4 38.15 -49.55 -23.64
CA VAL A 4 37.69 -48.19 -23.24
C VAL A 4 37.76 -47.88 -21.74
N GLY A 5 38.94 -47.45 -21.32
CA GLY A 5 39.07 -46.51 -20.19
C GLY A 5 38.61 -45.12 -20.64
N ALA A 6 37.33 -44.82 -20.44
CA ALA A 6 36.76 -43.50 -20.72
C ALA A 6 37.30 -42.48 -19.69
N LYS A 7 38.01 -41.45 -20.18
CA LYS A 7 38.34 -40.26 -19.40
C LYS A 7 37.05 -39.52 -19.05
N LEU A 8 36.65 -39.57 -17.79
CA LEU A 8 35.52 -38.83 -17.27
C LEU A 8 35.89 -37.34 -17.17
N LEU A 9 35.60 -36.55 -18.22
CA LEU A 9 35.58 -35.09 -18.13
C LEU A 9 34.32 -34.68 -17.35
N LEU A 10 34.52 -34.23 -16.11
CA LEU A 10 33.50 -33.51 -15.34
C LEU A 10 33.26 -32.15 -15.99
N LEU A 11 32.22 -32.07 -16.83
CA LEU A 11 31.64 -30.79 -17.24
C LEU A 11 30.82 -30.25 -16.06
N TRP A 12 31.42 -29.37 -15.26
CA TRP A 12 30.66 -28.49 -14.37
C TRP A 12 29.85 -27.54 -15.26
N ALA A 13 28.60 -27.91 -15.51
CA ALA A 13 27.59 -26.94 -15.91
C ALA A 13 27.34 -26.02 -14.72
N MET A 14 28.12 -24.95 -14.61
CA MET A 14 27.66 -23.77 -13.88
C MET A 14 26.41 -23.29 -14.62
N CYS A 15 25.24 -23.72 -14.15
CA CYS A 15 24.05 -22.91 -14.33
C CYS A 15 24.36 -21.57 -13.66
N CYS A 16 24.85 -20.61 -14.46
CA CYS A 16 24.70 -19.20 -14.16
C CYS A 16 23.19 -18.97 -14.02
N GLY A 17 22.70 -19.18 -12.80
CA GLY A 17 21.42 -18.68 -12.36
C GLY A 17 21.47 -17.19 -12.64
N HIS A 18 20.83 -16.77 -13.73
CA HIS A 18 20.48 -15.38 -13.91
C HIS A 18 19.49 -15.08 -12.80
N ALA A 19 20.02 -14.69 -11.64
CA ALA A 19 19.26 -13.86 -10.74
C ALA A 19 18.87 -12.64 -11.59
N ARG A 20 17.68 -12.68 -12.16
CA ARG A 20 17.04 -11.49 -12.68
C ARG A 20 16.99 -10.56 -11.48
N ALA A 21 17.87 -9.56 -11.48
CA ALA A 21 17.65 -8.38 -10.68
C ALA A 21 16.22 -7.96 -11.00
N ILE A 22 15.31 -8.14 -10.05
CA ILE A 22 14.01 -7.49 -10.09
C ILE A 22 14.40 -6.02 -10.13
N GLY A 23 14.31 -5.40 -11.31
CA GLY A 23 14.64 -4.00 -11.47
C GLY A 23 13.87 -3.25 -10.40
N SER A 24 14.60 -2.57 -9.53
CA SER A 24 14.01 -1.59 -8.62
C SER A 24 13.20 -0.65 -9.52
N ARG A 25 11.87 -0.80 -9.51
CA ARG A 25 10.98 0.08 -10.27
C ARG A 25 11.28 1.48 -9.77
N SER A 26 11.77 2.33 -10.67
CA SER A 26 12.30 3.63 -10.30
C SER A 26 11.14 4.53 -9.84
N TYR A 27 11.29 5.07 -8.64
CA TYR A 27 10.49 6.18 -8.12
C TYR A 27 11.42 7.36 -7.83
N THR A 28 10.90 8.58 -7.90
CA THR A 28 11.70 9.80 -7.64
C THR A 28 11.67 10.22 -6.18
N GLN A 29 10.55 9.98 -5.50
CA GLN A 29 10.28 10.45 -4.14
C GLN A 29 9.36 9.47 -3.42
N VAL A 30 9.49 9.41 -2.10
CA VAL A 30 8.50 8.82 -1.20
C VAL A 30 7.78 9.96 -0.50
N ILE A 31 6.46 9.95 -0.51
CA ILE A 31 5.62 10.92 0.23
C ILE A 31 5.02 10.23 1.45
N GLU A 32 5.10 10.93 2.58
CA GLU A 32 4.69 10.47 3.91
C GLU A 32 3.85 11.57 4.59
N VAL A 33 3.13 11.21 5.64
CA VAL A 33 2.41 12.15 6.51
C VAL A 33 2.90 11.98 7.95
N THR A 34 2.70 13.00 8.79
CA THR A 34 3.25 13.01 10.16
C THR A 34 2.34 12.39 11.21
N ASN A 35 1.06 12.15 10.87
CA ASN A 35 0.04 11.69 11.80
C ASN A 35 -0.23 10.17 11.74
N GLY A 36 0.50 9.42 10.92
CA GLY A 36 0.41 7.96 10.89
C GLY A 36 0.89 7.30 12.20
N GLY A 37 0.28 6.17 12.56
CA GLY A 37 0.58 5.45 13.79
C GLY A 37 2.01 4.89 13.80
N PRO A 38 2.75 4.99 14.93
CA PRO A 38 4.15 4.55 14.99
C PRO A 38 4.30 3.03 15.01
N ALA A 39 3.28 2.29 15.46
CA ALA A 39 3.31 0.85 15.64
C ALA A 39 3.27 0.07 14.31
N GLY A 40 3.75 -1.18 14.36
CA GLY A 40 3.83 -2.07 13.20
C GLY A 40 5.10 -1.93 12.38
N ASP A 41 5.22 -2.82 11.39
CA ASP A 41 6.34 -2.87 10.46
C ASP A 41 5.86 -2.44 9.07
N TRP A 42 6.77 -1.83 8.30
CA TRP A 42 6.51 -1.57 6.88
C TRP A 42 6.49 -2.90 6.12
N ALA A 43 5.41 -3.15 5.39
CA ALA A 43 5.24 -4.34 4.57
C ALA A 43 6.06 -4.30 3.27
N TRP A 44 5.73 -5.12 2.26
CA TRP A 44 6.36 -5.00 0.94
C TRP A 44 5.79 -3.79 0.17
N PRO A 45 6.61 -3.02 -0.55
CA PRO A 45 6.10 -2.02 -1.47
C PRO A 45 5.51 -2.70 -2.71
N GLU A 46 4.43 -2.13 -3.24
CA GLU A 46 3.90 -2.53 -4.53
C GLU A 46 3.72 -1.32 -5.45
N MET A 47 4.09 -1.50 -6.72
CA MET A 47 4.19 -0.42 -7.71
C MET A 47 3.35 -0.77 -8.93
N CYS A 48 2.69 0.22 -9.52
CA CYS A 48 2.18 0.13 -10.89
C CYS A 48 3.30 -0.27 -11.86
N PRO A 49 2.98 -0.93 -12.99
CA PRO A 49 3.98 -1.19 -14.02
C PRO A 49 4.52 0.12 -14.61
N ASP A 50 5.72 0.08 -15.17
CA ASP A 50 6.41 1.26 -15.68
C ASP A 50 5.58 2.03 -16.71
N GLY A 51 5.56 3.36 -16.58
CA GLY A 51 4.76 4.24 -17.43
C GLY A 51 3.28 4.34 -17.04
N PHE A 52 2.84 3.64 -15.99
CA PHE A 52 1.50 3.80 -15.43
C PHE A 52 1.52 4.56 -14.10
N PHE A 53 0.45 5.31 -13.88
CA PHE A 53 0.23 6.15 -12.71
C PHE A 53 -1.14 5.87 -12.13
N THR A 54 -1.35 6.23 -10.87
CA THR A 54 -2.58 5.94 -10.16
C THR A 54 -3.67 6.95 -10.49
N ILE A 55 -4.83 6.47 -10.92
CA ILE A 55 -5.99 7.27 -11.31
C ILE A 55 -7.17 7.12 -10.35
N GLY A 56 -7.04 6.24 -9.36
CA GLY A 56 -8.07 6.02 -8.35
C GLY A 56 -7.61 5.08 -7.25
N PHE A 57 -8.42 4.94 -6.21
CA PHE A 57 -8.14 4.07 -5.08
C PHE A 57 -9.41 3.40 -4.55
N SER A 58 -9.24 2.28 -3.86
CA SER A 58 -10.23 1.68 -2.97
C SER A 58 -9.61 1.52 -1.60
N ILE A 59 -10.43 1.52 -0.56
CA ILE A 59 -10.00 1.15 0.79
C ILE A 59 -10.70 -0.14 1.23
N LYS A 60 -10.06 -0.90 2.11
CA LYS A 60 -10.65 -2.08 2.74
C LYS A 60 -11.10 -1.70 4.15
N VAL A 61 -12.40 -1.80 4.39
CA VAL A 61 -13.01 -1.46 5.69
C VAL A 61 -13.97 -2.56 6.08
N GLU A 62 -14.09 -2.83 7.38
CA GLU A 62 -15.13 -3.73 7.85
C GLU A 62 -16.49 -3.03 7.78
N PRO A 63 -17.52 -3.73 7.27
CA PRO A 63 -18.87 -3.20 7.35
C PRO A 63 -19.26 -3.09 8.83
N PRO A 64 -20.11 -2.10 9.20
CA PRO A 64 -20.54 -1.95 10.58
C PRO A 64 -21.10 -3.28 11.12
N GLN A 65 -20.46 -3.83 12.15
CA GLN A 65 -20.82 -5.14 12.70
C GLN A 65 -22.05 -5.07 13.63
N GLY A 66 -22.54 -3.85 13.92
CA GLY A 66 -23.55 -3.62 14.95
C GLY A 66 -23.00 -3.89 16.36
N ILE A 67 -23.75 -3.59 17.42
CA ILE A 67 -23.31 -3.90 18.79
C ILE A 67 -23.46 -5.42 19.00
N PRO A 68 -22.39 -6.17 19.36
CA PRO A 68 -21.20 -5.74 20.11
C PRO A 68 -19.87 -5.77 19.32
N GLY A 69 -19.89 -5.55 18.01
CA GLY A 69 -18.66 -5.43 17.21
C GLY A 69 -18.19 -3.99 17.12
N ASP A 70 -16.97 -3.73 17.58
CA ASP A 70 -16.30 -2.45 17.37
C ASP A 70 -16.14 -2.20 15.86
N ASP A 71 -16.53 -1.01 15.39
CA ASP A 71 -16.34 -0.63 13.99
C ASP A 71 -14.83 -0.47 13.72
N THR A 72 -14.30 -1.36 12.89
CA THR A 72 -12.87 -1.59 12.73
C THR A 72 -12.23 -0.57 11.78
N ALA A 73 -11.03 -0.10 12.14
CA ALA A 73 -10.22 0.84 11.37
C ALA A 73 -9.92 0.36 9.93
N MET A 74 -9.33 1.22 9.10
CA MET A 74 -8.98 0.87 7.72
C MET A 74 -7.99 -0.30 7.70
N ASN A 75 -8.35 -1.36 6.99
CA ASN A 75 -7.57 -2.60 6.90
C ASN A 75 -6.70 -2.67 5.64
N GLY A 76 -6.87 -1.76 4.67
CA GLY A 76 -6.05 -1.80 3.46
C GLY A 76 -6.33 -0.66 2.49
N ILE A 77 -5.37 -0.42 1.60
CA ILE A 77 -5.49 0.53 0.48
C ILE A 77 -5.10 -0.21 -0.79
N ARG A 78 -5.87 -0.02 -1.85
CA ARG A 78 -5.61 -0.52 -3.19
C ARG A 78 -5.55 0.64 -4.16
N LEU A 79 -4.47 0.73 -4.91
CA LEU A 79 -4.34 1.70 -5.99
C LEU A 79 -4.83 1.11 -7.31
N HIS A 80 -5.53 1.91 -8.09
CA HIS A 80 -5.94 1.59 -9.45
C HIS A 80 -5.08 2.38 -10.43
N CYS A 81 -4.17 1.70 -11.08
CA CYS A 81 -3.27 2.26 -12.08
C CYS A 81 -4.02 2.51 -13.39
N SER A 82 -3.48 3.44 -14.20
CA SER A 82 -3.93 3.62 -15.56
C SER A 82 -3.84 2.29 -16.35
N ARG A 83 -4.79 2.09 -17.25
CA ARG A 83 -4.98 0.84 -18.03
C ARG A 83 -5.37 -0.41 -17.21
N GLY A 84 -5.92 -0.23 -16.01
CA GLY A 84 -6.67 -1.29 -15.32
C GLY A 84 -5.84 -2.21 -14.41
N HIS A 85 -4.54 -1.93 -14.23
CA HIS A 85 -3.75 -2.63 -13.21
C HIS A 85 -4.16 -2.17 -11.81
N LYS A 86 -4.11 -3.09 -10.85
CA LYS A 86 -4.39 -2.82 -9.44
C LYS A 86 -3.20 -3.28 -8.62
N VAL A 87 -2.80 -2.46 -7.65
CA VAL A 87 -1.67 -2.77 -6.78
C VAL A 87 -2.01 -2.55 -5.32
N GLU A 88 -1.46 -3.39 -4.46
CA GLU A 88 -1.80 -3.48 -3.04
C GLU A 88 -0.57 -3.89 -2.22
N SER A 89 -0.33 -3.26 -1.06
CA SER A 89 0.70 -3.71 -0.12
C SER A 89 0.12 -4.78 0.83
N GLU A 90 0.67 -4.99 2.02
CA GLU A 90 0.02 -5.88 3.00
C GLU A 90 -1.30 -5.25 3.47
N SER A 91 -2.38 -6.03 3.47
CA SER A 91 -3.70 -5.62 3.95
C SER A 91 -4.22 -6.61 4.99
N GLY A 92 -5.02 -6.10 5.92
CA GLY A 92 -5.72 -6.89 6.92
C GLY A 92 -6.64 -7.92 6.28
N ARG A 93 -6.83 -9.05 6.94
CA ARG A 93 -7.65 -10.16 6.44
C ARG A 93 -9.12 -9.78 6.28
N TRP A 94 -9.62 -8.98 7.22
CA TRP A 94 -11.03 -8.65 7.37
C TRP A 94 -11.45 -7.43 6.53
N GLY A 95 -12.77 -7.24 6.42
CA GLY A 95 -13.41 -6.17 5.67
C GLY A 95 -13.59 -6.42 4.17
N ALA A 96 -14.29 -5.48 3.53
CA ALA A 96 -14.57 -5.48 2.11
C ALA A 96 -13.92 -4.27 1.43
N TRP A 97 -13.51 -4.44 0.18
CA TRP A 97 -13.02 -3.34 -0.64
C TRP A 97 -14.18 -2.44 -1.04
N SER A 98 -14.03 -1.14 -0.85
CA SER A 98 -14.97 -0.15 -1.35
C SER A 98 -15.00 -0.13 -2.88
N GLU A 99 -16.09 0.41 -3.42
CA GLU A 99 -16.09 0.85 -4.82
C GLU A 99 -14.94 1.84 -5.07
N PRO A 100 -14.29 1.79 -6.24
CA PRO A 100 -13.18 2.67 -6.54
C PRO A 100 -13.63 4.14 -6.65
N LEU A 101 -12.85 5.02 -6.02
CA LEU A 101 -12.94 6.46 -6.23
C LEU A 101 -11.92 6.87 -7.28
N TRP A 102 -12.39 7.57 -8.32
CA TRP A 102 -11.57 7.95 -9.47
C TRP A 102 -11.34 9.46 -9.48
N CYS A 103 -10.12 9.84 -9.85
CA CYS A 103 -9.87 11.19 -10.31
C CYS A 103 -10.70 11.48 -11.58
N PRO A 104 -11.13 12.73 -11.79
CA PRO A 104 -11.78 13.13 -13.04
C PRO A 104 -10.96 12.75 -14.27
N HIS A 105 -11.63 12.68 -15.43
CA HIS A 105 -11.03 12.12 -16.63
C HIS A 105 -9.71 12.83 -17.02
N GLY A 106 -8.62 12.07 -17.08
CA GLY A 106 -7.29 12.56 -17.43
C GLY A 106 -6.44 13.06 -16.26
N SER A 107 -6.97 13.12 -15.04
CA SER A 107 -6.21 13.45 -13.84
C SER A 107 -5.78 12.20 -13.05
N PHE A 108 -4.89 12.38 -12.08
CA PHE A 108 -4.22 11.32 -11.34
C PHE A 108 -3.92 11.72 -9.89
N LEU A 109 -3.72 10.76 -9.00
CA LEU A 109 -3.45 11.03 -7.59
C LEU A 109 -2.05 11.66 -7.43
N VAL A 110 -1.97 12.76 -6.68
CA VAL A 110 -0.72 13.51 -6.46
C VAL A 110 -0.33 13.64 -5.00
N ALA A 111 -1.29 13.66 -4.06
CA ALA A 111 -1.00 13.81 -2.64
C ALA A 111 -2.06 13.09 -1.81
N PHE A 112 -1.76 12.83 -0.54
CA PHE A 112 -2.69 12.18 0.38
C PHE A 112 -2.68 12.84 1.76
N SER A 113 -3.71 12.53 2.55
CA SER A 113 -3.86 12.90 3.95
C SER A 113 -4.58 11.76 4.66
N LEU A 114 -4.08 11.35 5.83
CA LEU A 114 -4.66 10.29 6.65
C LEU A 114 -5.57 10.86 7.73
N ARG A 115 -6.70 10.19 7.98
CA ARG A 115 -7.53 10.42 9.15
C ARG A 115 -7.11 9.44 10.24
N VAL A 116 -6.68 9.98 11.37
CA VAL A 116 -6.23 9.20 12.52
C VAL A 116 -6.82 9.85 13.76
N GLU A 117 -7.22 9.05 14.75
CA GLU A 117 -7.61 9.59 16.05
C GLU A 117 -6.38 10.07 16.83
N ALA A 118 -6.53 11.16 17.57
CA ALA A 118 -5.44 11.65 18.39
C ALA A 118 -5.08 10.61 19.47
N PRO A 119 -3.78 10.37 19.73
CA PRO A 119 -3.36 9.53 20.84
C PRO A 119 -3.99 9.99 22.14
N THR A 120 -4.80 9.16 22.78
CA THR A 120 -5.25 9.42 24.15
C THR A 120 -4.20 8.87 25.12
N THR A 121 -4.04 9.48 26.28
CA THR A 121 -3.00 9.12 27.27
C THR A 121 -3.15 7.72 27.88
N LEU A 122 -4.20 6.97 27.52
CA LEU A 122 -4.55 5.67 28.10
C LEU A 122 -4.96 4.60 27.06
N GLY A 123 -4.96 4.92 25.76
CA GLY A 123 -5.43 4.03 24.70
C GLY A 123 -4.34 3.68 23.70
N ASP A 124 -4.40 2.47 23.14
CA ASP A 124 -3.55 2.05 22.02
C ASP A 124 -3.61 3.09 20.90
N ASN A 125 -2.44 3.49 20.39
CA ASN A 125 -2.35 4.49 19.32
C ASN A 125 -3.17 4.00 18.13
N THR A 126 -4.17 4.79 17.78
CA THR A 126 -5.26 4.44 16.87
C THR A 126 -4.75 4.24 15.45
N GLY A 127 -5.23 3.18 14.80
CA GLY A 127 -4.94 2.91 13.39
C GLY A 127 -5.45 4.03 12.48
N ALA A 128 -5.07 3.97 11.21
CA ALA A 128 -5.63 4.87 10.20
C ALA A 128 -7.11 4.53 9.99
N ASN A 129 -7.99 5.51 10.19
CA ASN A 129 -9.43 5.34 10.07
C ASN A 129 -9.94 5.62 8.65
N ASN A 130 -9.25 6.51 7.93
CA ASN A 130 -9.58 6.85 6.56
C ASN A 130 -8.37 7.48 5.83
N VAL A 131 -8.50 7.63 4.52
CA VAL A 131 -7.54 8.35 3.67
C VAL A 131 -8.30 9.22 2.68
N ARG A 132 -7.74 10.39 2.38
CA ARG A 132 -8.16 11.20 1.24
C ARG A 132 -6.98 11.50 0.34
N PHE A 133 -7.27 11.63 -0.95
CA PHE A 133 -6.29 11.97 -1.96
C PHE A 133 -6.66 13.27 -2.67
N ARG A 134 -5.64 13.97 -3.14
CA ARG A 134 -5.77 15.08 -4.08
C ARG A 134 -5.40 14.59 -5.47
N CYS A 135 -6.22 14.92 -6.45
CA CYS A 135 -5.99 14.71 -7.87
C CYS A 135 -5.19 15.87 -8.48
N SER A 136 -4.54 15.64 -9.61
CA SER A 136 -3.75 16.65 -10.33
C SER A 136 -4.57 17.83 -10.85
N ASP A 137 -5.89 17.72 -10.93
CA ASP A 137 -6.83 18.81 -11.25
C ASP A 137 -7.33 19.57 -9.99
N GLY A 138 -6.84 19.20 -8.81
CA GLY A 138 -7.25 19.79 -7.53
C GLY A 138 -8.47 19.16 -6.88
N LYS A 139 -9.15 18.20 -7.53
CA LYS A 139 -10.26 17.46 -6.90
C LYS A 139 -9.73 16.65 -5.72
N GLU A 140 -10.43 16.72 -4.60
CA GLU A 140 -10.17 15.87 -3.44
C GLU A 140 -11.18 14.72 -3.39
N LEU A 141 -10.67 13.52 -3.10
CA LEU A 141 -11.42 12.28 -3.00
C LEU A 141 -11.21 11.72 -1.60
N GLU A 142 -12.27 11.71 -0.79
CA GLU A 142 -12.27 11.11 0.54
C GLU A 142 -12.77 9.66 0.47
N GLY A 143 -12.00 8.73 1.03
CA GLY A 143 -12.38 7.33 1.12
C GLY A 143 -13.64 7.13 1.98
N PRO A 144 -14.40 6.05 1.77
CA PRO A 144 -15.56 5.71 2.60
C PRO A 144 -15.14 5.00 3.91
N GLY A 145 -14.13 5.53 4.60
CA GLY A 145 -13.61 4.99 5.87
C GLY A 145 -14.39 5.50 7.07
N LEU A 146 -13.90 5.21 8.27
CA LEU A 146 -14.52 5.70 9.50
C LEU A 146 -14.38 7.23 9.60
N ALA A 147 -15.37 7.87 10.22
CA ALA A 147 -15.40 9.32 10.41
C ALA A 147 -14.67 9.77 11.70
N TRP A 148 -14.18 8.84 12.52
CA TRP A 148 -13.51 9.13 13.79
C TRP A 148 -12.08 9.64 13.59
N GLY A 149 -11.68 10.59 14.44
CA GLY A 149 -10.39 11.28 14.34
C GLY A 149 -10.41 12.43 13.33
N ASP A 150 -9.24 12.98 13.04
CA ASP A 150 -9.08 14.13 12.16
C ASP A 150 -8.10 13.83 11.02
N PHE A 151 -8.33 14.47 9.87
CA PHE A 151 -7.34 14.46 8.80
C PHE A 151 -6.13 15.31 9.17
N GLY A 152 -4.94 14.70 9.09
CA GLY A 152 -3.68 15.42 9.23
C GLY A 152 -3.37 16.33 8.04
N SER A 153 -2.20 16.97 8.10
CA SER A 153 -1.64 17.73 6.99
C SER A 153 -1.56 16.88 5.72
N TRP A 154 -1.67 17.54 4.56
CA TRP A 154 -1.38 16.92 3.28
C TRP A 154 0.10 16.56 3.18
N SER A 155 0.39 15.44 2.51
CA SER A 155 1.74 15.11 2.08
C SER A 155 2.26 16.13 1.06
N GLU A 156 3.58 16.11 0.82
CA GLU A 156 4.14 16.73 -0.38
C GLU A 156 3.49 16.13 -1.65
N PRO A 157 3.34 16.92 -2.73
CA PRO A 157 2.75 16.44 -3.97
C PRO A 157 3.78 15.69 -4.84
N CYS A 158 3.38 14.56 -5.42
CA CYS A 158 4.10 13.90 -6.51
C CYS A 158 3.87 14.65 -7.83
N PRO A 159 4.89 15.30 -8.44
CA PRO A 159 4.70 16.10 -9.65
C PRO A 159 4.19 15.30 -10.86
N LYS A 160 4.58 14.02 -10.94
CA LYS A 160 4.18 13.07 -11.99
C LYS A 160 3.17 12.01 -11.52
N GLY A 161 2.59 12.22 -10.35
CA GLY A 161 1.61 11.32 -9.74
C GLY A 161 2.21 10.18 -8.93
N ILE A 162 1.33 9.48 -8.24
CA ILE A 162 1.63 8.31 -7.41
C ILE A 162 1.66 7.06 -8.29
N CYS A 163 2.68 6.21 -8.16
CA CYS A 163 2.78 4.91 -8.85
C CYS A 163 3.01 3.73 -7.92
N GLY A 164 2.92 3.90 -6.60
CA GLY A 164 3.00 2.76 -5.69
C GLY A 164 2.70 3.14 -4.27
N LEU A 165 2.59 2.12 -3.42
CA LEU A 165 2.30 2.24 -2.01
C LEU A 165 3.08 1.22 -1.18
N GLN A 166 3.21 1.52 0.10
CA GLN A 166 3.65 0.58 1.13
C GLN A 166 2.86 0.89 2.39
N THR A 167 2.20 -0.12 2.95
CA THR A 167 1.45 0.01 4.20
C THR A 167 2.34 -0.35 5.39
N LYS A 168 2.06 0.28 6.53
CA LYS A 168 2.62 -0.07 7.83
C LYS A 168 1.54 -0.79 8.63
N ILE A 169 1.85 -2.00 9.05
CA ILE A 169 0.85 -2.89 9.60
C ILE A 169 1.38 -3.55 10.87
N GLN A 170 0.56 -3.58 11.91
CA GLN A 170 0.89 -4.32 13.13
C GLN A 170 0.47 -5.77 12.92
N ARG A 171 1.45 -6.68 12.81
CA ARG A 171 1.13 -8.11 12.76
C ARG A 171 0.64 -8.58 14.14
N PRO A 172 -0.31 -9.54 14.19
CA PRO A 172 -0.81 -10.06 15.46
C PRO A 172 0.33 -10.70 16.25
N ARG A 173 0.45 -10.36 17.55
CA ARG A 173 1.40 -11.00 18.48
C ARG A 173 0.75 -12.13 19.27
N GLY A 174 -0.07 -12.96 18.61
CA GLY A 174 -0.84 -14.00 19.29
C GLY A 174 -1.98 -14.54 18.43
N LEU A 175 -3.21 -14.50 18.97
CA LEU A 175 -4.42 -14.89 18.23
C LEU A 175 -4.54 -14.09 16.91
N PRO A 176 -5.18 -14.65 15.85
CA PRO A 176 -5.06 -14.17 14.47
C PRO A 176 -5.78 -12.85 14.13
N ASP A 177 -6.05 -12.03 15.13
CA ASP A 177 -7.11 -11.04 15.07
C ASP A 177 -6.46 -9.65 15.26
N ASP A 178 -6.87 -8.71 14.43
CA ASP A 178 -6.53 -7.28 14.45
C ASP A 178 -5.22 -6.85 13.76
N THR A 179 -5.12 -7.16 12.47
CA THR A 179 -4.14 -6.52 11.58
C THR A 179 -4.75 -5.26 10.94
N ALA A 180 -4.57 -4.08 11.54
CA ALA A 180 -5.00 -2.79 11.00
C ALA A 180 -3.86 -2.00 10.32
N VAL A 181 -4.19 -1.14 9.35
CA VAL A 181 -3.23 -0.21 8.76
C VAL A 181 -3.00 0.93 9.73
N ASN A 182 -1.76 1.09 10.20
CA ASN A 182 -1.38 2.19 11.09
C ASN A 182 -0.87 3.40 10.31
N ASP A 183 -0.19 3.16 9.18
CA ASP A 183 0.38 4.20 8.35
C ASP A 183 0.51 3.73 6.90
N VAL A 184 0.72 4.66 5.97
CA VAL A 184 0.99 4.38 4.57
C VAL A 184 1.93 5.44 4.00
N ARG A 185 2.79 5.01 3.09
CA ARG A 185 3.58 5.91 2.26
C ARG A 185 3.41 5.57 0.79
N PHE A 186 3.56 6.58 -0.05
CA PHE A 186 3.37 6.44 -1.49
C PHE A 186 4.64 6.80 -2.25
N PHE A 187 4.82 6.17 -3.40
CA PHE A 187 5.98 6.37 -4.27
C PHE A 187 5.57 7.22 -5.47
N CYS A 188 6.32 8.27 -5.74
CA CYS A 188 6.12 9.16 -6.89
C CYS A 188 6.77 8.61 -8.16
N CYS A 189 6.06 8.71 -9.29
CA CYS A 189 6.57 8.35 -10.61
C CYS A 189 7.89 9.05 -10.94
N SER A 190 8.73 8.38 -11.73
CA SER A 190 9.96 8.96 -12.29
C SER A 190 9.76 9.91 -13.46
#